data_AF-A0A3D0N3D2-F1
#
_entry.id   AF-A0A3D0N3D2-F1
#
_cell.length_a   1.000
_cell.length_b   1.000
_cell.length_c   1.000
_cell.angle_alpha   90.00
_cell.angle_beta   90.00
_cell.angle_gamma   90.00
#
_symmetry.space_group_name_H-M   'P 1'
#
loop_
_entity.id
_entity.type
_entity.pdbx_description
1 polymer ?
#
loop_
_entity_poly.entity_id
_entity_poly.type
_entity_poly.pdbx_seq_one_letter_code
_entity_poly.pdbx_strand_id
1 'polypeptide(L)'
;MHDTRRLDRLLEFRIGEEERALAQEAALLRQVEAIRQRARALESQLTRNRRPGQALPGWRELRDEQLWGLKLHGHLQAQRALLRQHEVRLAEARAEVAEAGRRRLAVQGMAEASRLSHARRREAASQSDVDEHGRLQALLREG
;
A
#
# COMPACT_ATOMS: atom_id res chain seq x y z
N MET A 1 14.38 30.01 3.46
CA MET A 1 14.52 28.95 4.50
C MET A 1 13.18 28.46 5.05
N HIS A 2 12.18 29.32 5.30
CA HIS A 2 10.89 28.88 5.84
C HIS A 2 10.12 27.92 4.91
N ASP A 3 10.16 28.14 3.60
CA ASP A 3 9.44 27.30 2.63
C ASP A 3 10.03 25.88 2.50
N THR A 4 11.35 25.74 2.56
CA THR A 4 12.00 24.42 2.50
C THR A 4 11.63 23.58 3.72
N ARG A 5 11.66 24.16 4.92
CA ARG A 5 11.24 23.47 6.15
C ARG A 5 9.76 23.09 6.14
N ARG A 6 8.91 23.89 5.49
CA ARG A 6 7.49 23.60 5.32
C ARG A 6 7.28 22.40 4.37
N LEU A 7 8.02 22.35 3.27
CA LEU A 7 7.98 21.24 2.32
C LEU A 7 8.52 19.94 2.94
N ASP A 8 9.57 20.02 3.75
CA ASP A 8 10.12 18.85 4.46
C ASP A 8 9.09 18.26 5.43
N ARG A 9 8.42 19.10 6.24
CA ARG A 9 7.32 18.64 7.13
C ARG A 9 6.15 18.06 6.35
N LEU A 10 5.80 18.65 5.21
CA LEU A 10 4.73 18.12 4.37
C LEU A 10 5.13 16.77 3.77
N LEU A 11 6.40 16.60 3.39
CA LEU A 11 6.92 15.33 2.87
C LEU A 11 6.88 14.24 3.94
N GLU A 12 7.32 14.53 5.16
CA GLU A 12 7.20 13.61 6.31
C GLU A 12 5.74 13.20 6.54
N PHE A 13 4.81 14.16 6.50
CA PHE A 13 3.39 13.88 6.61
C PHE A 13 2.88 12.96 5.50
N ARG A 14 3.28 13.19 4.23
CA ARG A 14 2.89 12.34 3.10
C ARG A 14 3.49 10.93 3.17
N ILE A 15 4.72 10.80 3.66
CA ILE A 15 5.34 9.49 3.94
C ILE A 15 4.48 8.73 4.95
N GLY A 16 4.11 9.38 6.07
CA GLY A 16 3.27 8.75 7.08
C GLY A 16 1.85 8.42 6.60
N GLU A 17 1.29 9.15 5.62
CA GLU A 17 0.04 8.77 4.96
C GLU A 17 0.19 7.51 4.10
N GLU A 18 1.24 7.43 3.29
CA GLU A 18 1.52 6.26 2.45
C GLU A 18 1.79 5.00 3.30
N GLU A 19 2.55 5.13 4.39
CA GLU A 19 2.81 4.03 5.33
C GLU A 19 1.51 3.51 5.97
N ARG A 20 0.60 4.40 6.35
CA ARG A 20 -0.71 4.01 6.90
C ARG A 20 -1.56 3.29 5.85
N ALA A 21 -1.58 3.78 4.61
CA ALA A 21 -2.28 3.12 3.51
C ALA A 21 -1.71 1.73 3.22
N LEU A 22 -0.38 1.59 3.20
CA LEU A 22 0.31 0.31 3.02
C LEU A 22 -0.01 -0.68 4.15
N ALA A 23 -0.04 -0.20 5.40
CA ALA A 23 -0.42 -1.03 6.54
C ALA A 23 -1.87 -1.54 6.44
N GLN A 24 -2.79 -0.69 5.95
CA GLN A 24 -4.18 -1.05 5.71
C GLN A 24 -4.33 -2.07 4.57
N GLU A 25 -3.63 -1.88 3.45
CA GLU A 25 -3.58 -2.86 2.35
C GLU A 25 -3.08 -4.21 2.87
N ALA A 26 -1.97 -4.23 3.61
CA ALA A 26 -1.39 -5.46 4.16
C ALA A 26 -2.34 -6.18 5.12
N ALA A 27 -3.10 -5.44 5.93
CA ALA A 27 -4.11 -6.00 6.81
C ALA A 27 -5.26 -6.65 6.02
N LEU A 28 -5.75 -6.00 4.96
CA LEU A 28 -6.79 -6.54 4.10
C LEU A 28 -6.30 -7.76 3.31
N LEU A 29 -5.06 -7.76 2.83
CA LEU A 29 -4.46 -8.91 2.15
C LEU A 29 -4.46 -10.15 3.05
N ARG A 30 -4.04 -10.00 4.31
CA ARG A 30 -4.09 -11.10 5.30
C ARG A 30 -5.51 -11.61 5.53
N GLN A 31 -6.52 -10.73 5.55
CA GLN A 31 -7.92 -11.14 5.67
C GLN A 31 -8.39 -11.94 4.45
N VAL A 32 -8.08 -11.47 3.24
CA VAL A 32 -8.40 -12.17 1.99
C VAL A 32 -7.75 -13.55 1.96
N GLU A 33 -6.48 -13.66 2.34
CA GLU A 33 -5.76 -14.93 2.40
C GLU A 33 -6.38 -15.91 3.41
N ALA A 34 -6.74 -15.42 4.60
CA ALA A 34 -7.42 -16.24 5.61
C ALA A 34 -8.77 -16.76 5.11
N ILE A 35 -9.56 -15.94 4.41
CA ILE A 35 -10.85 -16.36 3.84
C ILE A 35 -10.62 -17.39 2.72
N ARG A 36 -9.63 -17.18 1.85
CA ARG A 36 -9.26 -18.14 0.79
C ARG A 36 -8.85 -19.49 1.37
N GLN A 37 -8.05 -19.51 2.43
CA GLN A 37 -7.66 -20.73 3.11
C GLN A 37 -8.87 -21.48 3.69
N ARG A 38 -9.80 -20.76 4.34
CA ARG A 38 -11.05 -21.34 4.87
C ARG A 38 -11.92 -21.92 3.75
N ALA A 39 -12.09 -21.20 2.63
CA ALA A 39 -12.84 -21.69 1.48
C ALA A 39 -12.24 -22.97 0.90
N ARG A 40 -10.90 -23.02 0.73
CA ARG A 40 -10.19 -24.23 0.26
C ARG A 40 -10.33 -25.41 1.22
N ALA A 41 -10.34 -25.16 2.52
CA ALA A 41 -10.57 -26.21 3.52
C ALA A 41 -11.99 -26.80 3.40
N LEU A 42 -13.01 -25.95 3.24
CA LEU A 42 -14.40 -26.38 3.01
C LEU A 42 -14.55 -27.16 1.68
N GLU A 43 -13.91 -26.71 0.61
CA GLU A 43 -13.88 -27.43 -0.68
C GLU A 43 -13.22 -28.80 -0.56
N SER A 44 -12.15 -28.90 0.23
CA SER A 44 -11.47 -30.18 0.51
C SER A 44 -12.36 -31.14 1.30
N GLN A 45 -13.16 -30.63 2.23
CA GLN A 45 -14.14 -31.43 2.98
C GLN A 45 -15.26 -31.96 2.07
N LEU A 46 -15.77 -31.13 1.16
CA LEU A 46 -16.79 -31.53 0.19
C LEU A 46 -16.28 -32.59 -0.80
N THR A 47 -15.04 -32.47 -1.27
CA THR A 47 -14.46 -33.45 -2.21
C THR A 47 -14.13 -34.79 -1.55
N ARG A 48 -13.68 -34.80 -0.29
CA ARG A 48 -13.43 -36.06 0.45
C ARG A 48 -14.69 -36.89 0.65
N ASN A 49 -15.83 -36.26 0.93
CA ASN A 49 -17.11 -36.97 1.14
C ASN A 49 -17.79 -37.41 -0.16
N ARG A 50 -17.27 -37.01 -1.33
CA ARG A 50 -17.79 -37.45 -2.63
C ARG A 50 -17.24 -38.79 -3.11
N ARG A 51 -16.33 -39.45 -2.39
CA ARG A 51 -15.74 -40.73 -2.82
C ARG A 51 -16.75 -41.87 -2.62
N PRO A 52 -17.20 -42.55 -3.70
CA PRO A 52 -18.28 -43.54 -3.67
C PRO A 52 -17.82 -44.94 -3.22
N GLY A 53 -16.89 -45.04 -2.27
CA GLY A 53 -16.18 -46.30 -1.97
C GLY A 53 -16.53 -47.00 -0.65
N GLN A 54 -17.46 -46.47 0.15
CA GLN A 54 -17.86 -47.09 1.42
C GLN A 54 -19.27 -47.67 1.30
N ALA A 55 -19.46 -48.84 1.90
CA ALA A 55 -20.70 -49.63 1.87
C ALA A 55 -21.95 -48.75 2.04
N LEU A 56 -23.00 -49.03 1.26
CA LEU A 56 -24.26 -48.29 1.26
C LEU A 56 -24.78 -48.11 2.70
N PRO A 57 -24.82 -46.87 3.22
CA PRO A 57 -25.34 -46.59 4.56
C PRO A 57 -26.86 -46.87 4.60
N GLY A 58 -27.40 -47.09 5.79
CA GLY A 58 -28.84 -47.16 5.99
C GLY A 58 -29.54 -45.84 5.60
N TRP A 59 -30.84 -45.87 5.29
CA TRP A 59 -31.63 -44.71 4.85
C TRP A 59 -31.62 -43.47 5.79
N ARG A 60 -31.25 -43.64 7.07
CA ARG A 60 -31.07 -42.51 8.01
C ARG A 60 -29.70 -41.86 7.85
N GLU A 61 -28.65 -42.65 7.73
CA GLU A 61 -27.27 -42.19 7.55
C GLU A 61 -27.12 -41.40 6.24
N LEU A 62 -27.76 -41.87 5.16
CA LEU A 62 -27.85 -41.14 3.88
C LEU A 62 -28.48 -39.75 4.01
N ARG A 63 -29.50 -39.58 4.87
CA ARG A 63 -30.16 -38.27 5.09
C ARG A 63 -29.28 -37.31 5.87
N ASP A 64 -28.59 -37.81 6.90
CA ASP A 64 -27.69 -36.99 7.71
C ASP A 64 -26.47 -36.51 6.91
N GLU A 65 -25.91 -37.37 6.05
CA GLU A 65 -24.83 -37.01 5.12
C GLU A 65 -25.27 -35.95 4.11
N GLN A 66 -26.49 -36.07 3.54
CA GLN A 66 -27.04 -35.08 2.62
C GLN A 66 -27.27 -33.72 3.30
N LEU A 67 -27.83 -33.71 4.50
CA LEU A 67 -28.02 -32.50 5.30
C LEU A 67 -26.69 -31.83 5.65
N TRP A 68 -25.68 -32.62 6.00
CA TRP A 68 -24.34 -32.13 6.27
C TRP A 68 -23.68 -31.52 5.03
N GLY A 69 -23.79 -32.19 3.87
CA GLY A 69 -23.29 -31.67 2.59
C GLY A 69 -23.94 -30.35 2.18
N LEU A 70 -25.25 -30.22 2.38
CA LEU A 70 -25.99 -28.96 2.14
C LEU A 70 -25.50 -27.83 3.05
N LYS A 71 -25.31 -28.09 4.35
CA LYS A 71 -24.77 -27.11 5.30
C LYS A 71 -23.37 -26.64 4.91
N LEU A 72 -22.49 -27.57 4.52
CA LEU A 72 -21.15 -27.21 4.04
C LEU A 72 -21.17 -26.41 2.75
N HIS A 73 -22.05 -26.74 1.81
CA HIS A 73 -22.23 -25.95 0.60
C HIS A 73 -22.68 -24.53 0.94
N GLY A 74 -23.63 -24.37 1.86
CA GLY A 74 -24.05 -23.06 2.37
C GLY A 74 -22.90 -22.26 2.99
N HIS A 75 -22.09 -22.89 3.85
CA HIS A 75 -20.90 -22.25 4.42
C HIS A 75 -19.87 -21.84 3.36
N LEU A 76 -19.64 -22.69 2.35
CA LEU A 76 -18.72 -22.37 1.26
C LEU A 76 -19.22 -21.17 0.44
N GLN A 77 -20.51 -21.10 0.13
CA GLN A 77 -21.10 -19.96 -0.57
C GLN A 77 -20.98 -18.67 0.24
N ALA A 78 -21.19 -18.74 1.56
CA ALA A 78 -20.98 -17.61 2.46
C ALA A 78 -19.51 -17.14 2.48
N GLN A 79 -18.53 -18.07 2.55
CA GLN A 79 -17.11 -17.71 2.48
C GLN A 79 -16.74 -17.09 1.12
N ARG A 80 -17.30 -17.57 0.01
CA ARG A 80 -17.09 -16.97 -1.32
C ARG A 80 -17.70 -15.58 -1.44
N ALA A 81 -18.87 -15.35 -0.85
CA ALA A 81 -19.48 -14.02 -0.82
C ALA A 81 -18.62 -13.03 -0.01
N LEU A 82 -18.16 -13.43 1.18
CA LEU A 82 -17.22 -12.66 1.99
C LEU A 82 -15.92 -12.38 1.24
N LEU A 83 -15.37 -13.38 0.55
CA LEU A 83 -14.15 -13.22 -0.23
C LEU A 83 -14.29 -12.11 -1.27
N ARG A 84 -15.38 -12.11 -2.05
CA ARG A 84 -15.64 -11.07 -3.05
C ARG A 84 -15.70 -9.67 -2.44
N GLN A 85 -16.35 -9.52 -1.28
CA GLN A 85 -16.42 -8.23 -0.57
C GLN A 85 -15.03 -7.76 -0.13
N HIS A 86 -14.21 -8.65 0.42
CA HIS A 86 -12.85 -8.30 0.86
C HIS A 86 -11.90 -8.07 -0.31
N GLU A 87 -12.09 -8.73 -1.46
CA GLU A 87 -11.32 -8.48 -2.67
C GLU A 87 -11.60 -7.09 -3.25
N VAL A 88 -12.86 -6.62 -3.21
CA VAL A 88 -13.21 -5.24 -3.57
C VAL A 88 -12.53 -4.24 -2.64
N ARG A 89 -12.61 -4.45 -1.32
CA ARG A 89 -11.93 -3.58 -0.33
C ARG A 89 -10.41 -3.55 -0.51
N LEU A 90 -9.81 -4.69 -0.87
CA LEU A 90 -8.38 -4.76 -1.16
C LEU A 90 -8.02 -3.96 -2.43
N ALA A 91 -8.88 -3.99 -3.45
CA ALA A 91 -8.68 -3.17 -4.65
C ALA A 91 -8.80 -1.67 -4.34
N GLU A 92 -9.76 -1.27 -3.50
CA GLU A 92 -9.89 0.11 -3.01
C GLU A 92 -8.65 0.54 -2.23
N ALA A 93 -8.17 -0.27 -1.28
CA ALA A 93 -6.96 0.04 -0.51
C ALA A 93 -5.71 0.15 -1.39
N ARG A 94 -5.58 -0.67 -2.44
CA ARG A 94 -4.49 -0.54 -3.43
C ARG A 94 -4.56 0.77 -4.20
N ALA A 95 -5.76 1.21 -4.55
CA ALA A 95 -5.95 2.50 -5.21
C ALA A 95 -5.57 3.66 -4.27
N GLU A 96 -5.90 3.55 -2.98
CA GLU A 96 -5.50 4.51 -1.94
C GLU A 96 -3.98 4.58 -1.76
N VAL A 97 -3.29 3.43 -1.70
CA VAL A 97 -1.82 3.37 -1.66
C VAL A 97 -1.21 4.05 -2.87
N ALA A 98 -1.70 3.74 -4.07
CA ALA A 98 -1.20 4.36 -5.29
C ALA A 98 -1.40 5.88 -5.30
N GLU A 99 -2.53 6.36 -4.80
CA GLU A 99 -2.83 7.78 -4.67
C GLU A 99 -1.97 8.47 -3.59
N ALA A 100 -1.76 7.83 -2.44
CA ALA A 100 -0.86 8.32 -1.41
C ALA A 100 0.57 8.45 -1.93
N GLY A 101 1.07 7.44 -2.66
CA GLY A 101 2.37 7.47 -3.31
C GLY A 101 2.50 8.60 -4.34
N ARG A 102 1.47 8.84 -5.17
CA ARG A 102 1.44 10.00 -6.09
C ARG A 102 1.56 11.33 -5.35
N ARG A 103 0.81 11.51 -4.25
CA ARG A 103 0.86 12.74 -3.43
C ARG A 103 2.22 12.92 -2.77
N ARG A 104 2.84 11.86 -2.26
CA ARG A 104 4.21 11.90 -1.71
C ARG A 104 5.20 12.35 -2.78
N LEU A 105 5.20 11.72 -3.94
CA LEU A 105 6.12 12.02 -5.04
C LEU A 105 5.98 13.47 -5.52
N ALA A 106 4.75 13.99 -5.58
CA ALA A 106 4.51 15.39 -5.93
C ALA A 106 5.19 16.36 -4.93
N VAL A 107 5.02 16.11 -3.63
CA VAL A 107 5.66 16.93 -2.59
C VAL A 107 7.18 16.75 -2.59
N GLN A 108 7.67 15.53 -2.81
CA GLN A 108 9.09 15.23 -2.89
C GLN A 108 9.75 16.05 -4.01
N GLY A 109 9.16 16.06 -5.21
CA GLY A 109 9.66 16.86 -6.33
C GLY A 109 9.72 18.36 -6.02
N MET A 110 8.71 18.89 -5.32
CA MET A 110 8.72 20.29 -4.88
C MET A 110 9.82 20.57 -3.85
N ALA A 111 10.01 19.69 -2.88
CA ALA A 111 11.06 19.82 -1.86
C ALA A 111 12.46 19.79 -2.50
N GLU A 112 12.71 18.86 -3.42
CA GLU A 112 13.97 18.75 -4.15
C GLU A 112 14.24 19.99 -5.02
N ALA A 113 13.25 20.46 -5.77
CA ALA A 113 13.36 21.68 -6.57
C ALA A 113 13.67 22.92 -5.71
N SER A 114 13.01 23.05 -4.54
CA SER A 114 13.27 24.13 -3.59
C SER A 114 14.71 24.09 -3.07
N ARG A 115 15.21 22.91 -2.68
CA ARG A 115 16.59 22.72 -2.21
C ARG A 115 17.61 23.08 -3.29
N LEU A 116 17.38 22.63 -4.53
CA LEU A 116 18.25 22.93 -5.67
C LEU A 116 18.29 24.43 -5.97
N SER A 117 17.14 25.11 -5.98
CA SER A 117 17.09 26.56 -6.19
C SER A 117 17.86 27.32 -5.10
N HIS A 118 17.72 26.90 -3.84
CA HIS A 118 18.46 27.49 -2.74
C HIS A 118 19.97 27.21 -2.79
N ALA A 119 20.40 26.03 -3.26
CA ALA A 119 21.80 25.73 -3.49
C ALA A 119 22.39 26.67 -4.55
N ARG A 120 21.75 26.77 -5.73
CA ARG A 120 22.19 27.64 -6.82
C ARG A 120 22.27 29.12 -6.42
N ARG A 121 21.31 29.62 -5.64
CA ARG A 121 21.34 31.00 -5.14
C ARG A 121 22.52 31.26 -4.20
N ARG A 122 22.88 30.28 -3.36
CA ARG A 122 24.03 30.39 -2.46
C ARG A 122 25.35 30.36 -3.24
N GLU A 123 25.46 29.46 -4.22
CA GLU A 123 26.61 29.40 -5.14
C GLU A 123 26.79 30.72 -5.89
N ALA A 124 25.71 31.27 -6.45
CA ALA A 124 25.75 32.56 -7.14
C ALA A 124 26.16 33.71 -6.21
N ALA A 125 25.66 33.75 -4.98
CA ALA A 125 26.07 34.75 -3.99
C ALA A 125 27.55 34.61 -3.64
N SER A 126 28.04 33.39 -3.39
CA SER A 126 29.48 33.17 -3.10
C SER A 126 30.37 33.56 -4.27
N GLN A 127 29.92 33.33 -5.51
CA GLN A 127 30.69 33.74 -6.69
C GLN A 127 30.75 35.27 -6.82
N SER A 128 29.63 35.96 -6.54
CA SER A 128 29.60 37.42 -6.53
C SER A 128 30.56 38.01 -5.50
N ASP A 129 30.62 37.45 -4.29
CA ASP A 129 31.54 37.90 -3.23
C ASP A 129 33.01 37.72 -3.66
N VAL A 130 33.33 36.60 -4.30
CA VAL A 130 34.67 36.31 -4.84
C VAL A 130 35.04 37.30 -5.95
N ASP A 131 34.12 37.54 -6.90
CA ASP A 131 34.35 38.44 -8.02
C ASP A 131 34.53 39.90 -7.55
N GLU A 132 33.74 40.35 -6.57
CA GLU A 132 33.87 41.67 -5.96
C GLU A 132 35.19 41.83 -5.21
N HIS A 133 35.59 40.82 -4.44
CA HIS A 133 36.89 40.83 -3.75
C HIS A 133 38.06 40.87 -4.74
N GLY A 134 37.98 40.13 -5.85
CA GLY A 134 38.97 40.18 -6.93
C GLY A 134 39.08 41.55 -7.59
N ARG A 135 37.94 42.23 -7.82
CA ARG A 135 37.92 43.61 -8.35
C ARG A 135 38.55 44.61 -7.39
N LEU A 136 38.23 44.53 -6.10
CA LEU A 136 38.80 45.41 -5.08
C LEU A 136 40.33 45.24 -4.95
N GLN A 137 40.83 44.01 -5.00
CA GLN A 137 42.28 43.77 -5.00
C GLN A 137 42.99 44.29 -6.25
N ALA A 138 42.34 44.23 -7.43
CA ALA A 138 42.89 44.80 -8.65
C ALA A 138 43.00 46.33 -8.55
N LEU A 139 41.96 47.01 -8.06
CA LEU A 139 41.97 48.46 -7.85
C LEU A 139 43.05 48.92 -6.87
N LEU A 140 43.30 48.15 -5.79
CA LEU A 140 44.35 48.43 -4.82
C LEU A 140 45.78 48.18 -5.34
N ARG A 141 45.94 47.44 -6.44
CA ARG A 141 47.24 47.23 -7.09
C ARG A 141 47.56 48.30 -8.14
N GLU A 142 46.54 48.94 -8.68
CA GLU A 142 46.66 49.95 -9.74
C GLU A 142 46.76 51.40 -9.20
N GLY A 143 46.42 51.62 -7.92
CA GLY A 143 46.62 52.89 -7.20
C GLY A 143 47.85 52.87 -6.30
#